data_AF-A0A2E8KZV1-F1
#
_entry.id   AF-A0A2E8KZV1-F1
#
_cell.length_a   1.000
_cell.length_b   1.000
_cell.length_c   1.000
_cell.angle_alpha   90.00
_cell.angle_beta   90.00
_cell.angle_gamma   90.00
#
_symmetry.space_group_name_H-M   'P 1'
#
loop_
_entity.id
_entity.type
_entity.pdbx_description
1 polymer ?
#
loop_
_entity_poly.entity_id
_entity_poly.type
_entity_poly.pdbx_seq_one_letter_code
_entity_poly.pdbx_strand_id
1 'polypeptide(L)'
;MHANHILLKRFILFVLYGGFILPVSAQDGADYSFWSDLEDDKKVAFVQGYYTGLARGLKILGQEAARMRSQDKYWSPPFSHENSAKRISEFFTDPMPDYAEIARMIDVLFENSDNRHIKLETSIYILMLHHGGKEQRANTLLLREQKRVLKGK
;
A
#
# COMPACT_ATOMS: atom_id res chain seq x y z
N MET A 1 12.21 -55.01 10.02
CA MET A 1 12.58 -53.60 10.28
C MET A 1 12.63 -52.70 9.05
N HIS A 2 12.83 -53.20 7.81
CA HIS A 2 12.93 -52.33 6.62
C HIS A 2 11.62 -51.67 6.12
N ALA A 3 10.45 -52.28 6.32
CA ALA A 3 9.18 -51.77 5.78
C ALA A 3 8.72 -50.44 6.44
N ASN A 4 8.98 -50.27 7.74
CA ASN A 4 8.55 -49.08 8.50
C ASN A 4 9.25 -47.80 8.04
N HIS A 5 10.51 -47.90 7.60
CA HIS A 5 11.26 -46.74 7.09
C HIS A 5 10.73 -46.25 5.74
N ILE A 6 10.19 -47.14 4.90
CA ILE A 6 9.62 -46.77 3.59
C ILE A 6 8.27 -46.07 3.77
N LEU A 7 7.44 -46.57 4.69
CA LEU A 7 6.18 -45.93 5.08
C LEU A 7 6.39 -44.54 5.67
N LEU A 8 7.38 -44.39 6.56
CA LEU A 8 7.72 -43.11 7.16
C LEU A 8 8.21 -42.09 6.11
N LYS A 9 9.06 -42.52 5.17
CA LYS A 9 9.52 -41.65 4.07
C LYS A 9 8.38 -41.20 3.15
N ARG A 10 7.44 -42.11 2.84
CA ARG A 10 6.25 -41.79 2.04
C ARG A 10 5.29 -40.85 2.75
N PHE A 11 5.15 -40.99 4.07
CA PHE A 11 4.37 -40.07 4.91
C PHE A 11 5.01 -38.68 4.96
N ILE A 12 6.33 -38.60 5.14
CA ILE A 12 7.08 -37.32 5.11
C ILE A 12 6.94 -36.64 3.75
N LEU A 13 7.05 -37.39 2.64
CA LEU A 13 6.81 -36.85 1.30
C LEU A 13 5.38 -36.37 1.11
N PHE A 14 4.38 -37.08 1.66
CA PHE A 14 2.97 -36.68 1.61
C PHE A 14 2.70 -35.39 2.40
N VAL A 15 3.32 -35.21 3.57
CA VAL A 15 3.21 -33.98 4.38
C VAL A 15 3.93 -32.81 3.68
N LEU A 16 5.10 -33.04 3.08
CA LEU A 16 5.84 -32.02 2.35
C LEU A 16 5.14 -31.58 1.05
N TYR A 17 4.45 -32.50 0.35
CA TYR A 17 3.66 -32.17 -0.84
C TYR A 17 2.26 -31.62 -0.51
N GLY A 18 1.63 -32.09 0.57
CA GLY A 18 0.28 -31.69 0.97
C GLY A 18 0.21 -30.36 1.73
N GLY A 19 1.29 -29.99 2.43
CA GLY A 19 1.33 -28.78 3.25
C GLY A 19 1.44 -27.46 2.48
N PHE A 20 1.67 -27.49 1.16
CA PHE A 20 1.93 -26.29 0.36
C PHE A 20 0.70 -25.75 -0.41
N ILE A 21 -0.50 -26.30 -0.17
CA ILE A 21 -1.75 -25.84 -0.78
C ILE A 21 -2.63 -25.13 0.25
N LEU A 22 -2.03 -24.26 1.06
CA LEU A 22 -2.82 -23.21 1.70
C LEU A 22 -3.01 -22.11 0.65
N PRO A 23 -4.24 -21.81 0.19
CA PRO A 23 -4.44 -20.59 -0.56
C PRO A 23 -4.01 -19.46 0.37
N VAL A 24 -2.92 -18.78 0.01
CA VAL A 24 -2.59 -17.47 0.58
C VAL A 24 -3.75 -16.60 0.14
N SER A 25 -4.77 -16.48 0.98
CA SER A 25 -5.79 -15.46 0.79
C SER A 25 -5.04 -14.14 0.73
N ALA A 26 -5.12 -13.47 -0.41
CA ALA A 26 -4.66 -12.10 -0.51
C ALA A 26 -5.41 -11.35 0.60
N GLN A 27 -4.68 -10.84 1.60
CA GLN A 27 -5.29 -9.97 2.59
C GLN A 27 -5.84 -8.79 1.81
N ASP A 28 -7.17 -8.61 1.86
CA ASP A 28 -7.76 -7.39 1.38
C ASP A 28 -7.09 -6.24 2.13
N GLY A 29 -6.57 -5.26 1.38
CA GLY A 29 -5.84 -4.15 1.95
C GLY A 29 -6.71 -3.38 2.95
N ALA A 30 -6.07 -2.67 3.90
CA ALA A 30 -6.74 -1.85 4.90
C ALA A 30 -7.85 -0.99 4.25
N ASP A 31 -9.06 -1.13 4.78
CA ASP A 31 -10.28 -0.46 4.31
C ASP A 31 -10.95 0.32 5.44
N TYR A 32 -12.20 0.75 5.23
CA TYR A 32 -12.96 1.44 6.26
C TYR A 32 -13.09 0.64 7.55
N SER A 33 -13.33 -0.67 7.48
CA SER A 33 -13.54 -1.50 8.69
C SER A 33 -12.29 -1.53 9.55
N PHE A 34 -11.13 -1.75 8.93
CA PHE A 34 -9.84 -1.62 9.59
C PHE A 34 -9.66 -0.24 10.22
N TRP A 35 -9.97 0.82 9.49
CA TRP A 35 -9.75 2.20 9.96
C TRP A 35 -10.70 2.58 11.10
N SER A 36 -11.97 2.18 11.03
CA SER A 36 -12.99 2.51 12.03
C SER A 36 -12.76 1.82 13.37
N ASP A 37 -12.07 0.68 13.36
CA ASP A 37 -11.78 -0.09 14.56
C ASP A 37 -10.58 0.47 15.36
N LEU A 38 -9.84 1.43 14.80
CA LEU A 38 -8.70 2.05 15.45
C LEU A 38 -9.11 3.20 16.36
N GLU A 39 -8.52 3.26 17.55
CA GLU A 39 -8.51 4.45 18.40
C GLU A 39 -7.71 5.58 17.72
N ASP A 40 -7.99 6.83 18.10
CA ASP A 40 -7.40 8.01 17.45
C ASP A 40 -5.86 8.02 17.49
N ASP A 41 -5.25 7.63 18.62
CA ASP A 41 -3.80 7.53 18.74
C ASP A 41 -3.21 6.47 17.79
N LYS A 42 -3.94 5.36 17.57
CA LYS A 42 -3.55 4.29 16.63
C LYS A 42 -3.71 4.72 15.19
N LYS A 43 -4.72 5.54 14.86
CA LYS A 43 -4.85 6.15 13.52
C LYS A 43 -3.66 7.06 13.20
N VAL A 44 -3.26 7.91 14.15
CA VAL A 44 -2.07 8.77 13.99
C VAL A 44 -0.81 7.93 13.81
N ALA A 45 -0.61 6.90 14.65
CA ALA A 45 0.53 6.00 14.55
C ALA A 45 0.56 5.23 13.22
N PHE A 46 -0.60 4.82 12.72
CA PHE A 46 -0.74 4.17 11.41
C PHE A 46 -0.26 5.10 10.29
N VAL A 47 -0.77 6.33 10.25
CA VAL A 47 -0.37 7.33 9.24
C VAL A 47 1.14 7.60 9.31
N GLN A 48 1.68 7.80 10.52
CA GLN A 48 3.12 8.00 10.71
C GLN A 48 3.93 6.80 10.19
N GLY A 49 3.51 5.58 10.50
CA GLY A 49 4.16 4.35 10.02
C GLY A 49 4.10 4.22 8.50
N TYR A 50 2.96 4.53 7.91
CA TYR A 50 2.76 4.53 6.46
C TYR A 50 3.72 5.49 5.76
N TYR A 51 3.77 6.76 6.21
CA TYR A 51 4.69 7.76 5.66
C TYR A 51 6.16 7.44 5.90
N THR A 52 6.49 6.85 7.05
CA THR A 52 7.85 6.35 7.31
C THR A 52 8.24 5.28 6.29
N GLY A 53 7.32 4.38 5.96
CA GLY A 53 7.49 3.36 4.93
C GLY A 53 7.73 3.97 3.55
N LEU A 54 6.90 4.93 3.13
CA LEU A 54 7.05 5.63 1.85
C LEU A 54 8.39 6.38 1.75
N ALA A 55 8.75 7.13 2.78
CA ALA A 55 10.00 7.89 2.83
C ALA A 55 11.23 6.95 2.77
N ARG A 56 11.18 5.83 3.51
CA ARG A 56 12.23 4.80 3.44
C ARG A 56 12.31 4.17 2.05
N GLY A 57 11.18 3.88 1.43
CA GLY A 57 11.10 3.37 0.06
C GLY A 57 11.78 4.30 -0.95
N LEU A 58 11.44 5.60 -0.90
CA LEU A 58 12.10 6.62 -1.73
C LEU A 58 13.61 6.68 -1.48
N LYS A 59 14.04 6.63 -0.22
CA LYS A 59 15.46 6.63 0.13
C LYS A 59 16.19 5.42 -0.46
N ILE A 60 15.65 4.22 -0.31
CA ILE A 60 16.26 2.99 -0.86
C ILE A 60 16.31 3.06 -2.38
N LEU A 61 15.22 3.48 -3.04
CA LEU A 61 15.20 3.68 -4.48
C LEU A 61 16.31 4.66 -4.92
N GLY A 62 16.43 5.81 -4.28
CA GLY A 62 17.48 6.79 -4.57
C GLY A 62 18.89 6.24 -4.36
N GLN A 63 19.12 5.48 -3.29
CA GLN A 63 20.41 4.84 -3.00
C GLN A 63 20.79 3.80 -4.06
N GLU A 64 19.86 2.96 -4.48
CA GLU A 64 20.11 1.98 -5.55
C GLU A 64 20.37 2.66 -6.89
N ALA A 65 19.64 3.72 -7.23
CA ALA A 65 19.92 4.50 -8.43
C ALA A 65 21.32 5.11 -8.40
N ALA A 66 21.73 5.71 -7.28
CA ALA A 66 23.07 6.27 -7.13
C ALA A 66 24.16 5.20 -7.23
N ARG A 67 23.94 4.03 -6.60
CA ARG A 67 24.85 2.89 -6.67
C ARG A 67 25.02 2.41 -8.12
N MET A 68 23.93 2.19 -8.84
CA MET A 68 23.99 1.75 -10.25
C MET A 68 24.67 2.79 -11.15
N ARG A 69 24.35 4.07 -10.97
CA ARG A 69 25.00 5.17 -11.71
C ARG A 69 26.50 5.26 -11.47
N SER A 70 26.97 4.91 -10.27
CA SER A 70 28.41 4.88 -9.95
C SER A 70 29.15 3.73 -10.62
N GLN A 71 28.46 2.63 -10.93
CA GLN A 71 29.03 1.42 -11.53
C GLN A 71 29.03 1.45 -13.06
N ASP A 72 28.15 2.25 -13.67
CA ASP A 72 28.04 2.40 -15.13
C ASP A 72 27.84 3.87 -15.53
N LYS A 73 28.82 4.42 -16.26
CA LYS A 73 28.84 5.81 -16.76
C LYS A 73 27.68 6.13 -17.71
N TYR A 74 27.13 5.12 -18.38
CA TYR A 74 26.02 5.27 -19.32
C TYR A 74 24.67 4.88 -18.71
N TRP A 75 24.63 4.61 -17.40
CA TRP A 75 23.42 4.20 -16.72
C TRP A 75 22.36 5.31 -16.75
N SER A 76 21.19 4.96 -17.28
CA SER A 76 19.94 5.70 -17.10
C SER A 76 19.02 4.91 -16.18
N PRO A 77 18.21 5.59 -15.35
CA PRO A 77 17.20 4.90 -14.56
C PRO A 77 16.25 4.15 -15.50
N PRO A 78 15.90 2.89 -15.20
CA PRO A 78 14.83 2.26 -15.94
C PRO A 78 13.53 3.02 -15.69
N PHE A 79 12.68 3.09 -16.71
CA PHE A 79 11.36 3.75 -16.63
C PHE A 79 10.55 3.29 -15.40
N SER A 80 10.69 2.04 -14.96
CA SER A 80 10.04 1.53 -13.76
C SER A 80 10.50 2.23 -12.47
N HIS A 81 11.76 2.62 -12.35
CA HIS A 81 12.33 3.29 -11.18
C HIS A 81 11.81 4.72 -11.05
N GLU A 82 11.93 5.51 -12.12
CA GLU A 82 11.44 6.88 -12.17
C GLU A 82 9.94 6.96 -11.88
N ASN A 83 9.16 6.08 -12.49
CA ASN A 83 7.73 6.04 -12.24
C ASN A 83 7.40 5.61 -10.81
N SER A 84 8.19 4.71 -10.21
CA SER A 84 7.95 4.30 -8.82
C SER A 84 8.27 5.44 -7.86
N ALA A 85 9.40 6.12 -8.04
CA ALA A 85 9.76 7.29 -7.26
C ALA A 85 8.72 8.41 -7.42
N LYS A 86 8.27 8.67 -8.65
CA LYS A 86 7.23 9.65 -8.95
C LYS A 86 5.88 9.29 -8.31
N ARG A 87 5.47 8.02 -8.34
CA ARG A 87 4.21 7.59 -7.71
C ARG A 87 4.27 7.78 -6.20
N ILE A 88 5.38 7.40 -5.55
CA ILE A 88 5.52 7.55 -4.11
C ILE A 88 5.60 9.03 -3.73
N SER A 89 6.31 9.86 -4.50
CA SER A 89 6.43 11.29 -4.21
C SER A 89 5.09 12.04 -4.27
N GLU A 90 4.09 11.53 -5.00
CA GLU A 90 2.75 12.12 -5.06
C GLU A 90 1.95 11.99 -3.76
N PHE A 91 2.40 11.18 -2.79
CA PHE A 91 1.81 11.12 -1.45
C PHE A 91 2.29 12.26 -0.53
N PHE A 92 3.33 12.99 -0.94
CA PHE A 92 3.90 14.09 -0.17
C PHE A 92 3.45 15.43 -0.75
N THR A 93 3.24 16.40 0.13
CA THR A 93 2.83 17.77 -0.22
C THR A 93 3.74 18.78 0.48
N ASP A 94 3.73 20.03 0.01
CA ASP A 94 4.49 21.13 0.60
C ASP A 94 3.56 22.35 0.76
N PRO A 95 3.19 22.73 2.01
CA PRO A 95 3.60 22.11 3.27
C PRO A 95 2.98 20.73 3.47
N MET A 96 3.64 19.88 4.25
CA MET A 96 3.10 18.57 4.65
C MET A 96 2.18 18.74 5.87
N PRO A 97 0.93 18.23 5.84
CA PRO A 97 0.05 18.27 7.00
C PRO A 97 0.56 17.35 8.12
N ASP A 98 0.20 17.68 9.36
CA ASP A 98 0.55 16.84 10.50
C ASP A 98 -0.14 15.47 10.40
N TYR A 99 0.48 14.41 10.93
CA TYR A 99 -0.10 13.06 10.87
C TYR A 99 -1.50 12.97 11.50
N ALA A 100 -1.77 13.78 12.53
CA ALA A 100 -3.09 13.89 13.14
C ALA A 100 -4.11 14.59 12.25
N GLU A 101 -3.68 15.56 11.43
CA GLU A 101 -4.54 16.19 10.44
C GLU A 101 -4.91 15.20 9.33
N ILE A 102 -3.94 14.44 8.82
CA ILE A 102 -4.19 13.41 7.82
C ILE A 102 -5.17 12.36 8.34
N ALA A 103 -5.03 11.91 9.59
CA ALA A 103 -5.97 10.98 10.22
C ALA A 103 -7.40 11.56 10.23
N ARG A 104 -7.57 12.82 10.63
CA ARG A 104 -8.88 13.49 10.60
C ARG A 104 -9.43 13.63 9.18
N MET A 105 -8.59 13.93 8.18
CA MET A 105 -9.02 14.00 6.79
C MET A 105 -9.57 12.66 6.29
N ILE A 106 -8.97 11.55 6.73
CA ILE A 106 -9.45 10.19 6.41
C ILE A 106 -10.80 9.93 7.10
N ASP A 107 -10.95 10.30 8.37
CA ASP A 107 -12.24 10.21 9.07
C ASP A 107 -13.34 10.97 8.32
N VAL A 108 -13.09 12.24 7.98
CA VAL A 108 -14.02 13.09 7.21
C VAL A 108 -14.34 12.47 5.84
N LEU A 109 -13.35 11.90 5.16
CA LEU A 109 -13.58 11.22 3.89
C LEU A 109 -14.55 10.04 4.06
N PHE A 110 -14.41 9.26 5.13
CA PHE A 110 -15.21 8.07 5.38
C PHE A 110 -16.56 8.32 6.06
N GLU A 111 -16.86 9.55 6.50
CA GLU A 111 -18.21 9.95 6.91
C GLU A 111 -19.22 9.70 5.79
N ASN A 112 -18.82 9.87 4.53
CA ASN A 112 -19.63 9.50 3.38
C ASN A 112 -19.60 7.97 3.16
N SER A 113 -20.77 7.32 3.21
CA SER A 113 -20.92 5.89 2.98
C SER A 113 -20.39 5.43 1.63
N ASP A 114 -20.48 6.27 0.60
CA ASP A 114 -19.99 5.98 -0.75
C ASP A 114 -18.46 5.92 -0.82
N ASN A 115 -17.76 6.28 0.25
CA ASN A 115 -16.30 6.22 0.31
C ASN A 115 -15.79 5.00 1.09
N ARG A 116 -16.65 4.29 1.83
CA ARG A 116 -16.22 3.22 2.76
C ARG A 116 -15.59 2.01 2.07
N HIS A 117 -15.88 1.79 0.79
CA HIS A 117 -15.25 0.74 -0.01
C HIS A 117 -13.89 1.13 -0.59
N ILE A 118 -13.50 2.40 -0.48
CA ILE A 118 -12.24 2.90 -1.02
C ILE A 118 -11.12 2.44 -0.07
N LYS A 119 -10.14 1.72 -0.62
CA LYS A 119 -8.96 1.27 0.14
C LYS A 119 -8.25 2.46 0.78
N LEU A 120 -7.72 2.26 1.98
CA LEU A 120 -7.10 3.31 2.79
C LEU A 120 -5.92 4.00 2.07
N GLU A 121 -5.07 3.23 1.38
CA GLU A 121 -4.01 3.78 0.53
C GLU A 121 -4.54 4.73 -0.55
N THR A 122 -5.60 4.33 -1.25
CA THR A 122 -6.24 5.16 -2.28
C THR A 122 -6.85 6.42 -1.68
N SER A 123 -7.46 6.30 -0.50
CA SER A 123 -8.02 7.42 0.27
C SER A 123 -6.93 8.44 0.64
N ILE A 124 -5.81 7.99 1.22
CA ILE A 124 -4.66 8.84 1.53
C ILE A 124 -4.16 9.54 0.26
N TYR A 125 -3.99 8.78 -0.83
CA TYR A 125 -3.52 9.33 -2.09
C TYR A 125 -4.43 10.44 -2.66
N ILE A 126 -5.76 10.22 -2.64
CA ILE A 126 -6.74 11.24 -3.07
C ILE A 126 -6.64 12.49 -2.19
N LEU A 127 -6.59 12.32 -0.87
CA LEU A 127 -6.50 13.43 0.08
C LEU A 127 -5.21 14.24 -0.13
N MET A 128 -4.08 13.58 -0.38
CA MET A 128 -2.81 14.28 -0.60
C MET A 128 -2.71 14.95 -1.96
N LEU A 129 -3.29 14.36 -3.01
CA LEU A 129 -3.45 15.06 -4.28
C LEU A 129 -4.29 16.33 -4.10
N HIS A 130 -5.39 16.24 -3.34
CA HIS A 130 -6.25 17.38 -3.07
C HIS A 130 -5.49 18.45 -2.27
N HIS A 131 -4.88 18.07 -1.14
CA HIS A 131 -4.08 18.96 -0.29
C HIS A 131 -2.94 19.65 -1.06
N GLY A 132 -2.27 18.91 -1.95
CA GLY A 132 -1.19 19.41 -2.80
C GLY A 132 -1.64 20.21 -4.03
N GLY A 133 -2.89 20.68 -4.08
CA GLY A 133 -3.41 21.54 -5.15
C GLY A 133 -3.77 20.83 -6.47
N LYS A 134 -3.80 19.49 -6.49
CA LYS A 134 -4.21 18.69 -7.66
C LYS A 134 -5.68 18.26 -7.57
N GLU A 135 -6.54 19.18 -7.14
CA GLU A 135 -7.96 18.95 -6.83
C GLU A 135 -8.72 18.26 -7.96
N GLN A 136 -8.56 18.71 -9.21
CA GLN A 136 -9.26 18.12 -10.36
C GLN A 136 -8.93 16.63 -10.52
N ARG A 137 -7.66 16.26 -10.32
CA ARG A 137 -7.21 14.86 -10.41
C ARG A 137 -7.72 14.06 -9.22
N ALA A 138 -7.64 14.62 -8.01
CA ALA A 138 -8.17 14.00 -6.80
C ALA A 138 -9.68 13.69 -6.94
N ASN A 139 -10.47 14.68 -7.36
CA ASN A 139 -11.91 14.55 -7.56
C ASN A 139 -12.25 13.53 -8.66
N THR A 140 -11.49 13.52 -9.76
CA THR A 140 -11.67 12.52 -10.82
C THR A 140 -11.42 11.10 -10.30
N LEU A 141 -10.41 10.91 -9.45
CA LEU A 141 -10.12 9.62 -8.84
C LEU A 141 -11.21 9.22 -7.84
N LEU A 142 -11.62 10.12 -6.95
CA LEU A 142 -12.70 9.89 -5.99
C LEU A 142 -13.98 9.43 -6.70
N LEU A 143 -14.42 10.17 -7.71
CA LEU A 143 -15.61 9.82 -8.51
C LEU A 143 -15.46 8.47 -9.23
N ARG A 144 -14.25 8.12 -9.68
CA ARG A 144 -13.99 6.82 -10.30
C ARG A 144 -14.13 5.68 -9.29
N GLU A 145 -13.57 5.86 -8.09
CA GLU A 145 -13.64 4.87 -7.02
C GLU A 145 -15.08 4.68 -6.54
N GLN A 146 -15.82 5.77 -6.32
CA GLN A 146 -17.25 5.74 -5.96
C GLN A 146 -18.08 5.00 -7.03
N LYS A 147 -17.86 5.31 -8.32
CA LYS A 147 -18.56 4.64 -9.43
C LYS A 147 -18.24 3.16 -9.58
N ARG A 148 -17.09 2.67 -9.08
CA ARG A 148 -16.72 1.26 -9.21
C ARG A 148 -17.73 0.36 -8.50
N VAL A 149 -18.29 0.81 -7.37
CA VAL A 149 -19.32 0.07 -6.64
C VAL A 149 -20.69 0.17 -7.33
N LEU A 150 -21.01 1.31 -7.94
CA LEU A 150 -22.27 1.52 -8.66
C LEU A 150 -22.39 0.71 -9.97
N LYS A 151 -21.26 0.34 -10.58
CA LYS A 151 -21.24 -0.41 -11.85
C LYS A 151 -21.42 -1.93 -11.72
N GLY A 152 -21.67 -2.42 -10.50
CA GLY A 152 -22.02 -3.82 -10.26
C GLY A 152 -20.81 -4.76 -10.25
N LYS A 153 -20.85 -5.69 -9.29
CA LYS A 153 -20.29 -7.03 -9.47
C LYS A 153 -21.10 -7.78 -10.52
#